data_AF-A0A7L8SKM2-F1
#
_entry.id   AF-A0A7L8SKM2-F1
#
_cell.length_a   1.000
_cell.length_b   1.000
_cell.length_c   1.000
_cell.angle_alpha   90.00
_cell.angle_beta   90.00
_cell.angle_gamma   90.00
#
_symmetry.space_group_name_H-M   'P 1'
#
loop_
_entity.id
_entity.type
_entity.pdbx_description
1 polymer ?
#
loop_
_entity_poly.entity_id
_entity_poly.type
_entity_poly.pdbx_seq_one_letter_code
_entity_poly.pdbx_strand_id
1 'polypeptide(L)'
;MTKIQFRRRLIVMILLCVAVGGAIVRHYATPGSTTRDIGTLLMVLWVPIIGNVIAWLIGKLPRRAAKQPPPEGFDTLPEFTPHLQAELTFRRPSVPAQDVPLGPGEYRGALVLGTEGFSARWRVPQGTSLARGTPVALDIEFLSPAVAQPKFVQGTAFRVLVDESFVADGQALQLRHAHT
;
A
#
# COMPACT_ATOMS: atom_id res chain seq x y z
N MET A 1 -26.01 9.73 -4.85
CA MET A 1 -25.49 9.10 -3.61
C MET A 1 -25.84 7.62 -3.63
N THR A 2 -24.84 6.75 -3.75
CA THR A 2 -25.05 5.29 -3.84
C THR A 2 -25.51 4.72 -2.49
N LYS A 3 -26.42 3.74 -2.52
CA LYS A 3 -27.05 3.11 -1.34
C LYS A 3 -26.03 2.61 -0.28
N ILE A 4 -24.79 2.35 -0.69
CA ILE A 4 -23.66 1.91 0.16
C ILE A 4 -23.16 3.03 1.09
N GLN A 5 -23.06 4.27 0.59
CA GLN A 5 -22.62 5.42 1.39
C GLN A 5 -23.68 5.81 2.43
N PHE A 6 -24.96 5.63 2.08
CA PHE A 6 -26.09 5.84 3.01
C PHE A 6 -26.09 4.80 4.15
N ARG A 7 -25.91 3.50 3.84
CA ARG A 7 -25.79 2.45 4.86
C ARG A 7 -24.63 2.69 5.82
N ARG A 8 -23.44 3.08 5.33
CA ARG A 8 -22.29 3.41 6.19
C ARG A 8 -22.58 4.59 7.13
N ARG A 9 -23.26 5.63 6.64
CA ARG A 9 -23.58 6.81 7.44
C ARG A 9 -24.64 6.50 8.51
N LEU A 10 -25.62 5.66 8.17
CA LEU A 10 -26.67 5.21 9.08
C LEU A 10 -26.11 4.39 10.25
N ILE A 11 -25.19 3.46 9.97
CA ILE A 11 -24.53 2.65 11.01
C ILE A 11 -23.76 3.54 12.01
N VAL A 12 -22.99 4.52 11.50
CA VAL A 12 -22.25 5.46 12.34
C VAL A 12 -23.19 6.32 13.20
N MET A 13 -24.30 6.78 12.63
CA MET A 13 -25.28 7.58 13.35
C MET A 13 -25.96 6.78 14.47
N ILE A 14 -26.30 5.50 14.20
CA ILE A 14 -26.86 4.58 15.21
C ILE A 14 -25.85 4.36 16.35
N LEU A 15 -24.58 4.08 16.02
CA LEU A 15 -23.51 3.92 17.03
C LEU A 15 -23.35 5.17 17.90
N LEU A 16 -23.46 6.36 17.30
CA LEU A 16 -23.36 7.63 18.01
C LEU A 16 -24.55 7.85 18.95
N CYS A 17 -25.77 7.57 18.49
CA CYS A 17 -26.99 7.64 19.30
C CYS A 17 -26.94 6.65 20.48
N VAL A 18 -26.43 5.45 20.24
CA VAL A 18 -26.26 4.42 21.28
C VAL A 18 -25.24 4.85 22.33
N ALA A 19 -24.13 5.46 21.92
CA ALA A 19 -23.12 6.00 22.85
C ALA A 19 -23.67 7.13 23.74
N VAL A 20 -24.45 8.04 23.15
CA VAL A 20 -25.12 9.12 23.89
C VAL A 20 -26.20 8.56 24.83
N GLY A 21 -26.96 7.56 24.38
CA GLY A 21 -27.94 6.86 25.21
C GLY A 21 -27.32 6.21 26.45
N GLY A 22 -26.17 5.55 26.30
CA GLY A 22 -25.42 4.98 27.43
C GLY A 22 -24.93 6.03 28.44
N ALA A 23 -24.52 7.21 27.96
CA ALA A 23 -24.09 8.31 28.82
C ALA A 23 -25.25 8.94 29.61
N ILE A 24 -26.43 9.06 28.99
CA ILE A 24 -27.63 9.60 29.63
C ILE A 24 -28.15 8.63 30.70
N VAL A 25 -28.25 7.33 30.40
CA VAL A 25 -28.71 6.32 31.38
C VAL A 25 -27.79 6.27 32.60
N ARG A 26 -26.47 6.43 32.40
CA ARG A 26 -25.50 6.54 33.50
C ARG A 26 -25.71 7.78 34.37
N HIS A 27 -26.20 8.87 33.80
CA HIS A 27 -26.39 10.13 34.52
C HIS A 27 -27.65 10.11 35.42
N TYR A 28 -28.67 9.32 35.06
CA TYR A 28 -29.96 9.30 35.76
C TYR A 28 -30.16 8.13 36.74
N ALA A 29 -29.20 7.21 36.90
CA ALA A 29 -29.35 6.07 37.78
C ALA A 29 -28.99 6.39 39.25
N THR A 30 -29.99 6.40 40.15
CA THR A 30 -29.82 6.57 41.60
C THR A 30 -29.36 5.27 42.31
N PRO A 31 -28.63 5.34 43.44
CA PRO A 31 -27.90 4.20 44.00
C PRO A 31 -28.77 3.32 44.92
N GLY A 32 -28.80 1.99 44.72
CA GLY A 32 -29.16 1.02 45.78
C GLY A 32 -30.18 -0.10 45.50
N SER A 33 -30.56 -0.43 44.26
CA SER A 33 -31.48 -1.55 43.97
C SER A 33 -30.85 -2.62 43.06
N THR A 34 -31.53 -3.76 42.85
CA THR A 34 -31.23 -4.83 41.88
C THR A 34 -31.00 -4.30 40.45
N THR A 35 -31.50 -3.10 40.15
CA THR A 35 -31.23 -2.33 38.93
C THR A 35 -29.76 -1.90 38.81
N ARG A 36 -29.02 -1.80 39.92
CA ARG A 36 -27.59 -1.49 39.98
C ARG A 36 -26.71 -2.68 39.58
N ASP A 37 -27.10 -3.90 39.92
CA ASP A 37 -26.39 -5.11 39.46
C ASP A 37 -26.62 -5.34 37.97
N ILE A 38 -27.86 -5.17 37.50
CA ILE A 38 -28.19 -5.16 36.07
C ILE A 38 -27.41 -4.04 35.37
N GLY A 39 -27.32 -2.85 35.97
CA GLY A 39 -26.55 -1.72 35.46
C GLY A 39 -25.04 -1.97 35.42
N THR A 40 -24.50 -2.76 36.34
CA THR A 40 -23.07 -3.13 36.39
C THR A 40 -22.75 -4.19 35.32
N LEU A 41 -23.63 -5.19 35.16
CA LEU A 41 -23.56 -6.17 34.06
C LEU A 41 -23.66 -5.49 32.69
N LEU A 42 -24.58 -4.53 32.55
CA LEU A 42 -24.66 -3.65 31.38
C LEU A 42 -23.41 -2.77 31.23
N MET A 43 -22.73 -2.35 32.30
CA MET A 43 -21.50 -1.56 32.16
C MET A 43 -20.34 -2.40 31.61
N VAL A 44 -20.19 -3.64 32.07
CA VAL A 44 -19.09 -4.53 31.69
C VAL A 44 -19.27 -5.10 30.29
N LEU A 45 -20.52 -5.40 29.89
CA LEU A 45 -20.84 -5.93 28.57
C LEU A 45 -20.42 -5.00 27.42
N TRP A 46 -20.29 -3.70 27.70
CA TRP A 46 -19.94 -2.70 26.68
C TRP A 46 -18.44 -2.47 26.54
N VAL A 47 -17.59 -2.99 27.43
CA VAL A 47 -16.13 -2.85 27.34
C VAL A 47 -15.55 -3.39 26.02
N PRO A 48 -15.94 -4.59 25.54
CA PRO A 48 -15.45 -5.10 24.25
C PRO A 48 -15.92 -4.26 23.06
N ILE A 49 -17.15 -3.73 23.14
CA ILE A 49 -17.76 -2.90 22.09
C ILE A 49 -17.02 -1.56 21.99
N ILE A 50 -16.74 -0.92 23.14
CA ILE A 50 -15.97 0.32 23.21
C ILE A 50 -14.54 0.10 22.67
N GLY A 51 -13.90 -1.01 23.05
CA GLY A 51 -12.57 -1.36 22.53
C GLY A 51 -12.55 -1.47 21.00
N ASN A 52 -13.55 -2.10 20.40
CA ASN A 52 -13.68 -2.23 18.95
C ASN A 52 -13.95 -0.87 18.27
N VAL A 53 -14.78 -0.01 18.87
CA VAL A 53 -15.04 1.35 18.36
C VAL A 53 -13.78 2.22 18.44
N ILE A 54 -13.00 2.15 19.52
CA ILE A 54 -11.73 2.88 19.66
C ILE A 54 -10.71 2.37 18.64
N ALA A 55 -10.57 1.06 18.46
CA ALA A 55 -9.69 0.48 17.44
C ALA A 55 -10.08 0.95 16.03
N TRP A 56 -11.38 1.01 15.75
CA TRP A 56 -11.89 1.57 14.49
C TRP A 56 -11.65 3.08 14.37
N LEU A 57 -11.78 3.85 15.45
CA LEU A 57 -11.57 5.30 15.46
C LEU A 57 -10.10 5.66 15.29
N ILE A 58 -9.19 4.89 15.91
CA ILE A 58 -7.74 4.99 15.70
C ILE A 58 -7.37 4.58 14.28
N GLY A 59 -7.99 3.51 13.74
CA GLY A 59 -7.79 3.10 12.35
C GLY A 59 -8.35 4.10 11.32
N LYS A 60 -9.28 4.96 11.74
CA LYS A 60 -9.89 6.01 10.90
C LYS A 60 -9.27 7.38 11.12
N LEU A 61 -8.52 7.60 12.21
CA LEU A 61 -7.63 8.75 12.27
C LEU A 61 -6.67 8.59 11.09
N PRO A 62 -6.65 9.55 10.14
CA PRO A 62 -5.62 9.53 9.13
C PRO A 62 -4.32 9.57 9.92
N ARG A 63 -3.53 8.48 9.84
CA ARG A 63 -2.14 8.53 10.26
C ARG A 63 -1.62 9.82 9.66
N ARG A 64 -1.20 10.76 10.52
CA ARG A 64 -0.43 11.93 10.10
C ARG A 64 0.89 11.41 9.55
N ALA A 65 0.85 10.76 8.40
CA ALA A 65 1.90 10.91 7.43
C ALA A 65 1.90 12.41 7.15
N ALA A 66 3.05 13.05 7.39
CA ALA A 66 3.24 14.44 7.04
C ALA A 66 2.65 14.67 5.65
N LYS A 67 1.95 15.79 5.47
CA LYS A 67 1.44 16.25 4.17
C LYS A 67 2.65 16.44 3.26
N GLN A 68 3.12 15.35 2.66
CA GLN A 68 4.16 15.39 1.64
C GLN A 68 3.57 16.20 0.48
N PRO A 69 4.36 17.10 -0.12
CA PRO A 69 3.96 17.73 -1.39
C PRO A 69 3.49 16.65 -2.36
N PRO A 70 2.60 16.98 -3.33
CA PRO A 70 2.13 16.01 -4.32
C PRO A 70 3.34 15.22 -4.83
N PRO A 71 3.31 13.88 -4.80
CA PRO A 71 4.48 13.09 -5.08
C PRO A 71 4.99 13.51 -6.45
N GLU A 72 6.24 14.00 -6.51
CA GLU A 72 6.93 14.22 -7.77
C GLU A 72 6.87 12.88 -8.50
N GLY A 73 6.05 12.82 -9.55
CA GLY A 73 5.85 11.62 -10.33
C GLY A 73 6.93 11.53 -11.40
N PHE A 74 7.03 10.38 -12.06
CA PHE A 74 7.90 10.25 -13.23
C PHE A 74 7.54 11.23 -14.37
N ASP A 75 6.33 11.81 -14.34
CA ASP A 75 5.86 12.79 -15.32
C ASP A 75 6.50 14.19 -15.12
N THR A 76 7.03 14.47 -13.93
CA THR A 76 7.77 15.72 -13.64
C THR A 76 9.28 15.56 -13.81
N LEU A 77 9.76 14.32 -13.99
CA LEU A 77 11.17 14.05 -14.24
C LEU A 77 11.51 14.25 -15.73
N PRO A 78 12.74 14.69 -16.03
CA PRO A 78 13.22 14.81 -17.40
C PRO A 78 13.37 13.43 -18.08
N GLU A 79 14.12 13.40 -19.18
CA GLU A 79 14.43 12.19 -19.93
C GLU A 79 14.97 11.06 -19.03
N PHE A 80 14.69 9.81 -19.43
CA PHE A 80 15.01 8.64 -18.65
C PHE A 80 16.51 8.56 -18.33
N THR A 81 16.81 8.48 -17.03
CA THR A 81 18.19 8.45 -16.52
C THR A 81 18.43 7.11 -15.83
N PRO A 82 19.25 6.22 -16.40
CA PRO A 82 19.47 4.90 -15.82
C PRO A 82 20.27 5.00 -14.51
N HIS A 83 19.70 4.48 -13.42
CA HIS A 83 20.30 4.47 -12.08
C HIS A 83 20.80 3.09 -11.64
N LEU A 84 20.20 2.02 -12.18
CA LEU A 84 20.54 0.65 -11.86
C LEU A 84 20.40 -0.21 -13.12
N GLN A 85 21.38 -1.03 -13.40
CA GLN A 85 21.20 -2.17 -14.30
C GLN A 85 20.82 -3.38 -13.46
N ALA A 86 19.69 -4.00 -13.78
CA ALA A 86 19.20 -5.17 -13.07
C ALA A 86 18.80 -6.28 -14.04
N GLU A 87 19.00 -7.51 -13.61
CA GLU A 87 18.44 -8.67 -14.29
C GLU A 87 17.01 -8.88 -13.77
N LEU A 88 16.03 -8.87 -14.67
CA LEU A 88 14.63 -9.12 -14.36
C LEU A 88 14.18 -10.42 -15.02
N THR A 89 13.54 -11.28 -14.24
CA THR A 89 12.86 -12.49 -14.72
C THR A 89 11.36 -12.31 -14.54
N PHE A 90 10.65 -12.04 -15.63
CA PHE A 90 9.20 -11.85 -15.59
C PHE A 90 8.49 -13.18 -15.33
N ARG A 91 7.65 -13.23 -14.31
CA ARG A 91 6.92 -14.43 -13.95
C ARG A 91 5.91 -14.76 -15.05
N ARG A 92 5.76 -16.06 -15.33
CA ARG A 92 4.65 -16.55 -16.14
C ARG A 92 3.36 -16.38 -15.34
N PRO A 93 2.32 -15.77 -15.91
CA PRO A 93 1.04 -15.68 -15.24
C PRO A 93 0.47 -17.08 -15.03
N SER A 94 -0.35 -17.24 -14.00
CA SER A 94 -1.06 -18.50 -13.72
C SER A 94 -2.11 -18.84 -14.79
N VAL A 95 -2.51 -17.85 -15.59
CA VAL A 95 -3.47 -17.99 -16.69
C VAL A 95 -2.72 -17.99 -18.03
N PRO A 96 -2.74 -19.11 -18.80
CA PRO A 96 -2.01 -19.21 -20.07
C PRO A 96 -2.38 -18.14 -21.11
N ALA A 97 -3.64 -17.69 -21.14
CA ALA A 97 -4.09 -16.64 -22.05
C ALA A 97 -3.44 -15.27 -21.76
N GLN A 98 -2.84 -15.09 -20.58
CA GLN A 98 -2.14 -13.86 -20.18
C GLN A 98 -0.62 -13.98 -20.39
N ASP A 99 -0.12 -15.12 -20.85
CA ASP A 99 1.30 -15.38 -21.14
C ASP A 99 1.74 -14.68 -22.45
N VAL A 100 1.48 -13.38 -22.49
CA VAL A 100 1.87 -12.50 -23.58
C VAL A 100 3.25 -11.92 -23.26
N PRO A 101 4.20 -11.97 -24.22
CA PRO A 101 5.49 -11.32 -24.10
C PRO A 101 5.39 -9.84 -23.75
N LEU A 102 6.36 -9.32 -23.01
CA LEU A 102 6.41 -7.90 -22.70
C LEU A 102 6.94 -7.14 -23.91
N GLY A 103 6.08 -6.32 -24.52
CA GLY A 103 6.42 -5.52 -25.70
C GLY A 103 7.32 -4.31 -25.38
N PRO A 104 7.76 -3.58 -26.41
CA PRO A 104 8.53 -2.36 -26.25
C PRO A 104 7.69 -1.26 -25.59
N GLY A 105 8.30 -0.49 -24.69
CA GLY A 105 7.60 0.57 -23.97
C GLY A 105 8.25 0.96 -22.65
N GLU A 106 7.69 1.99 -22.02
CA GLU A 106 8.02 2.38 -20.66
C GLU A 106 7.05 1.72 -19.69
N TYR A 107 7.60 1.11 -18.63
CA TYR A 107 6.85 0.45 -17.58
C TYR A 107 7.18 1.09 -16.23
N ARG A 108 6.19 1.14 -15.36
CA ARG A 108 6.28 1.75 -14.03
C ARG A 108 5.87 0.73 -12.98
N GLY A 109 6.52 0.75 -11.83
CA GLY A 109 6.23 -0.15 -10.73
C GLY A 109 7.04 0.19 -9.49
N ALA A 110 6.97 -0.70 -8.49
CA ALA A 110 7.79 -0.63 -7.30
C ALA A 110 8.75 -1.83 -7.24
N LEU A 111 10.02 -1.56 -6.98
CA LEU A 111 11.00 -2.58 -6.61
C LEU A 111 10.88 -2.82 -5.11
N VAL A 112 10.56 -4.05 -4.72
CA VAL A 112 10.28 -4.42 -3.33
C VAL A 112 11.45 -5.21 -2.77
N LEU A 113 12.07 -4.66 -1.73
CA LEU A 113 13.15 -5.26 -0.95
C LEU A 113 12.66 -5.48 0.48
N GLY A 114 12.45 -6.73 0.86
CA GLY A 114 11.86 -7.09 2.15
C GLY A 114 10.46 -6.48 2.32
N THR A 115 10.35 -5.45 3.16
CA THR A 115 9.11 -4.70 3.44
C THR A 115 9.09 -3.30 2.80
N GLU A 116 10.17 -2.91 2.12
CA GLU A 116 10.32 -1.60 1.52
C GLU A 116 10.03 -1.64 0.02
N GLY A 117 9.30 -0.64 -0.48
CA GLY A 117 9.00 -0.48 -1.90
C GLY A 117 9.61 0.81 -2.45
N PHE A 118 10.32 0.70 -3.57
CA PHE A 118 10.97 1.82 -4.25
C PHE A 118 10.34 2.02 -5.62
N SER A 119 9.66 3.15 -5.83
CA SER A 119 9.07 3.48 -7.12
C SER A 119 10.16 3.62 -8.19
N ALA A 120 9.97 2.91 -9.31
CA ALA A 120 10.91 2.84 -10.40
C ALA A 120 10.18 2.81 -11.76
N ARG A 121 10.87 3.25 -12.81
CA ARG A 121 10.51 3.02 -14.20
C ARG A 121 11.62 2.27 -14.92
N TRP A 122 11.25 1.46 -15.90
CA TRP A 122 12.20 0.79 -16.80
C TRP A 122 11.67 0.83 -18.23
N ARG A 123 12.56 0.64 -19.20
CA ARG A 123 12.20 0.66 -20.61
C ARG A 123 12.58 -0.65 -21.28
N VAL A 124 11.66 -1.17 -22.07
CA VAL A 124 11.92 -2.28 -23.00
C VAL A 124 12.31 -1.67 -24.35
N PRO A 125 13.53 -1.93 -24.86
CA PRO A 125 14.01 -1.35 -26.11
C PRO A 125 13.07 -1.64 -27.29
N GLN A 126 12.97 -0.67 -28.21
CA GLN A 126 12.19 -0.82 -29.44
C GLN A 126 12.67 -2.03 -30.25
N GLY A 127 11.74 -2.81 -30.79
CA GLY A 127 12.04 -4.04 -31.54
C GLY A 127 12.40 -5.26 -30.66
N THR A 128 12.41 -5.11 -29.34
CA THR A 128 12.62 -6.22 -28.40
C THR A 128 11.28 -6.66 -27.81
N SER A 129 11.06 -7.98 -27.75
CA SER A 129 9.93 -8.60 -27.06
C SER A 129 10.47 -9.55 -26.02
N LEU A 130 10.14 -9.31 -24.75
CA LEU A 130 10.67 -10.08 -23.63
C LEU A 130 9.80 -11.29 -23.34
N ALA A 131 10.36 -12.48 -23.54
CA ALA A 131 9.73 -13.72 -23.14
C ALA A 131 9.64 -13.83 -21.62
N ARG A 132 8.52 -14.36 -21.11
CA ARG A 132 8.35 -14.59 -19.67
C ARG A 132 9.15 -15.83 -19.21
N GLY A 133 9.75 -15.71 -18.04
CA GLY A 133 10.61 -16.72 -17.43
C GLY A 133 12.06 -16.67 -17.90
N THR A 134 12.40 -15.81 -18.87
CA THR A 134 13.78 -15.60 -19.29
C THR A 134 14.37 -14.39 -18.55
N PRO A 135 15.54 -14.52 -17.92
CA PRO A 135 16.24 -13.39 -17.33
C PRO A 135 16.66 -12.38 -18.41
N VAL A 136 16.42 -11.10 -18.18
CA VAL A 136 16.86 -10.02 -19.07
C VAL A 136 17.47 -8.87 -18.28
N ALA A 137 18.62 -8.38 -18.74
CA ALA A 137 19.22 -7.18 -18.19
C ALA A 137 18.49 -5.92 -18.70
N LEU A 138 17.94 -5.13 -17.77
CA LEU A 138 17.23 -3.89 -18.06
C LEU A 138 17.77 -2.75 -17.20
N ASP A 139 17.73 -1.56 -17.78
CA ASP A 139 18.03 -0.33 -17.07
C ASP A 139 16.81 0.16 -16.31
N ILE A 140 17.03 0.57 -15.07
CA ILE A 140 16.01 1.00 -14.12
C ILE A 140 16.36 2.41 -13.63
N GLU A 141 15.34 3.26 -13.61
CA GLU A 141 15.39 4.59 -13.02
C GLU A 141 14.50 4.64 -11.78
N PHE A 142 15.10 4.95 -10.63
CA PHE A 142 14.38 5.24 -9.41
C PHE A 142 13.75 6.64 -9.41
N LEU A 143 12.57 6.76 -8.83
CA LEU A 143 11.94 8.06 -8.54
C LEU A 143 12.74 8.86 -7.51
N SER A 144 13.32 8.15 -6.52
CA SER A 144 14.10 8.75 -5.43
C SER A 144 15.47 8.05 -5.33
N PRO A 145 16.40 8.36 -6.26
CA PRO A 145 17.69 7.67 -6.37
C PRO A 145 18.53 7.74 -5.09
N ALA A 146 18.52 8.88 -4.39
CA ALA A 146 19.29 9.08 -3.16
C ALA A 146 18.92 8.10 -2.03
N VAL A 147 17.66 7.64 -1.99
CA VAL A 147 17.17 6.68 -0.97
C VAL A 147 17.29 5.24 -1.48
N ALA A 148 17.04 5.03 -2.78
CA ALA A 148 17.03 3.71 -3.37
C ALA A 148 18.44 3.15 -3.61
N GLN A 149 19.32 3.90 -4.30
CA GLN A 149 20.64 3.41 -4.73
C GLN A 149 21.49 2.77 -3.61
N PRO A 150 21.56 3.33 -2.38
CA PRO A 150 22.34 2.72 -1.30
C PRO A 150 21.87 1.33 -0.88
N LYS A 151 20.62 0.96 -1.20
CA LYS A 151 20.00 -0.32 -0.84
C LYS A 151 20.09 -1.37 -1.94
N PHE A 152 20.33 -0.96 -3.19
CA PHE A 152 20.47 -1.85 -4.33
C PHE A 152 21.95 -2.08 -4.64
N VAL A 153 22.65 -2.78 -3.74
CA VAL A 153 24.03 -3.24 -4.00
C VAL A 153 24.05 -4.40 -4.98
N GLN A 154 25.18 -4.61 -5.66
CA GLN A 154 25.33 -5.71 -6.61
C GLN A 154 24.98 -7.07 -5.96
N GLY A 155 24.20 -7.88 -6.67
CA GLY A 155 23.69 -9.16 -6.22
C GLY A 155 22.39 -9.10 -5.40
N THR A 156 21.91 -7.90 -5.04
CA THR A 156 20.69 -7.75 -4.23
C THR A 156 19.46 -8.28 -4.96
N ALA A 157 18.80 -9.27 -4.36
CA ALA A 157 17.54 -9.79 -4.86
C ALA A 157 16.36 -8.88 -4.44
N PHE A 158 15.43 -8.65 -5.36
CA PHE A 158 14.23 -7.87 -5.13
C PHE A 158 13.07 -8.43 -5.97
N ARG A 159 11.85 -7.95 -5.71
CA ARG A 159 10.66 -8.31 -6.49
C ARG A 159 10.07 -7.08 -7.14
N VAL A 160 9.46 -7.22 -8.30
CA VAL A 160 8.80 -6.12 -9.01
C VAL A 160 7.31 -6.21 -8.80
N LEU A 161 6.74 -5.18 -8.19
CA LEU A 161 5.30 -4.99 -8.00
C LEU A 161 4.79 -3.98 -9.06
N VAL A 162 3.81 -4.38 -9.84
CA VAL A 162 3.07 -3.48 -10.75
C VAL A 162 1.60 -3.54 -10.34
N ASP A 163 1.02 -2.37 -10.13
CA ASP A 163 -0.29 -2.20 -9.49
C ASP A 163 -0.35 -2.96 -8.15
N GLU A 164 -1.01 -4.12 -8.13
CA GLU A 164 -1.22 -4.95 -6.93
C GLU A 164 -0.58 -6.34 -7.05
N SER A 165 0.24 -6.60 -8.08
CA SER A 165 0.77 -7.94 -8.36
C SER A 165 2.28 -7.97 -8.54
N PHE A 166 2.91 -9.02 -8.01
CA PHE A 166 4.33 -9.28 -8.24
C PHE A 166 4.53 -9.93 -9.61
N VAL A 167 5.09 -9.16 -10.54
CA VAL A 167 5.20 -9.53 -11.96
C VAL A 167 6.58 -10.05 -12.35
N ALA A 168 7.62 -9.76 -11.57
CA ALA A 168 8.97 -10.22 -11.85
C ALA A 168 9.79 -10.41 -10.56
N ASP A 169 10.78 -11.28 -10.62
CA ASP A 169 11.88 -11.34 -9.68
C ASP A 169 13.08 -10.65 -10.30
N GLY A 170 13.86 -9.92 -9.49
CA GLY A 170 14.97 -9.13 -9.98
C GLY A 170 16.23 -9.30 -9.15
N GLN A 171 17.38 -9.09 -9.80
CA GLN A 171 18.68 -9.02 -9.15
C GLN A 171 19.43 -7.78 -9.62
N ALA A 172 19.93 -6.98 -8.67
CA ALA A 172 20.75 -5.82 -9.00
C ALA A 172 22.10 -6.29 -9.56
N LEU A 173 22.45 -5.84 -10.77
CA LEU A 173 23.73 -6.16 -11.40
C LEU A 173 24.76 -5.08 -11.10
N GLN A 174 24.44 -3.82 -11.44
CA GLN A 174 25.38 -2.72 -11.27
C GLN A 174 24.64 -1.39 -11.11
N LEU A 175 25.03 -0.59 -10.11
CA LEU A 175 24.58 0.79 -10.00
C LEU A 175 25.19 1.64 -11.12
N ARG A 176 24.37 2.47 -11.75
CA ARG A 176 24.83 3.45 -12.73
C ARG A 176 24.79 4.83 -12.08
N HIS A 177 25.93 5.50 -12.07
CA HIS A 177 26.00 6.90 -11.69
C HIS A 177 25.47 7.72 -12.87
N ALA A 178 24.49 8.58 -12.60
CA ALA A 178 24.04 9.57 -13.57
C ALA A 178 25.25 10.40 -13.99
N HIS A 179 25.71 10.24 -15.24
CA HIS A 179 26.70 11.15 -15.80
C HIS A 179 26.03 12.51 -15.96
N THR A 180 26.66 13.51 -15.35
CA THR A 180 26.25 14.91 -15.37
C THR A 180 26.54 15.53 -16.73
#